data_AF-A0A2E2SZJ6-F1
#
_entry.id   AF-A0A2E2SZJ6-F1
#
_cell.length_a   1.000
_cell.length_b   1.000
_cell.length_c   1.000
_cell.angle_alpha   90.00
_cell.angle_beta   90.00
_cell.angle_gamma   90.00
#
_symmetry.space_group_name_H-M   'P 1'
#
loop_
_entity.id
_entity.type
_entity.pdbx_description
1 polymer ?
#
loop_
_entity_poly.entity_id
_entity_poly.type
_entity_poly.pdbx_seq_one_letter_code
_entity_poly.pdbx_strand_id
1 'polypeptide(L)' 'DLRGLPPTYITAAYFDPLRDDGREYAARLARAGIDVTYREEPQMIHGWLRARHMSDGAATGFKFLCDAIRRMAAE' A
#
# COMPACT_ATOMS: atom_id res chain seq x y z
N ASP A 1 -17.03 -11.12 -4.54
CA ASP A 1 -16.66 -10.67 -5.90
C ASP A 1 -15.95 -9.33 -5.76
N LEU A 2 -14.92 -9.04 -6.57
CA LEU A 2 -14.12 -7.80 -6.52
C LEU A 2 -14.10 -7.03 -7.86
N ARG A 3 -14.84 -7.50 -8.87
CA ARG A 3 -14.90 -6.85 -10.19
C ARG A 3 -15.52 -5.45 -10.07
N GLY A 4 -15.01 -4.52 -10.88
CA GLY A 4 -15.53 -3.14 -10.96
C GLY A 4 -15.09 -2.21 -9.83
N LEU A 5 -14.19 -2.64 -8.94
CA LEU A 5 -13.55 -1.77 -7.96
C LEU A 5 -12.59 -0.78 -8.64
N PRO A 6 -12.31 0.38 -8.03
CA PRO A 6 -11.37 1.36 -8.59
C PRO A 6 -9.92 0.85 -8.55
N PRO A 7 -9.01 1.48 -9.34
CA PRO A 7 -7.57 1.29 -9.17
C PRO A 7 -7.17 1.45 -7.70
N THR A 8 -6.34 0.53 -7.20
CA THR A 8 -6.09 0.41 -5.76
C THR A 8 -4.59 0.43 -5.45
N TYR A 9 -4.19 1.21 -4.45
CA TYR A 9 -2.84 1.20 -3.90
C TYR A 9 -2.88 0.62 -2.49
N ILE A 10 -2.09 -0.42 -2.25
CA ILE A 10 -1.99 -1.11 -0.95
C ILE A 10 -0.55 -0.99 -0.46
N THR A 11 -0.38 -0.52 0.77
CA THR A 11 0.90 -0.57 1.49
C THR A 11 0.77 -1.46 2.71
N ALA A 12 1.79 -2.28 2.97
CA ALA A 12 1.88 -3.14 4.15
C ALA A 12 3.24 -2.94 4.84
N ALA A 13 3.29 -3.06 6.17
CA ALA A 13 4.56 -3.06 6.89
C ALA A 13 5.21 -4.45 6.85
N TYR A 14 6.54 -4.53 6.71
CA TYR A 14 7.24 -5.81 6.62
C TYR A 14 7.07 -6.70 7.87
N PHE A 15 7.01 -6.09 9.06
CA PHE A 15 6.81 -6.77 10.35
C PHE A 15 5.39 -6.60 10.90
N ASP A 16 4.38 -6.55 10.02
CA ASP A 16 2.97 -6.46 10.38
C ASP A 16 2.30 -7.84 10.29
N PRO A 17 1.57 -8.32 11.32
CA PRO A 17 0.78 -9.55 11.21
C PRO A 17 -0.23 -9.53 10.05
N LEU A 18 -0.70 -8.35 9.63
CA LEU A 18 -1.63 -8.17 8.51
C LEU A 18 -0.94 -8.11 7.13
N ARG A 19 0.40 -8.22 7.07
CA ARG A 19 1.15 -8.10 5.81
C ARG A 19 0.64 -9.06 4.74
N ASP A 20 0.45 -10.32 5.13
CA ASP A 20 0.06 -11.38 4.21
C ASP A 20 -1.41 -11.25 3.78
N ASP A 21 -2.29 -10.69 4.61
CA ASP A 21 -3.66 -10.32 4.23
C ASP A 21 -3.65 -9.24 3.14
N GLY A 22 -2.79 -8.22 3.29
CA GLY A 22 -2.60 -7.19 2.26
C GLY A 22 -2.10 -7.77 0.94
N ARG A 23 -1.17 -8.73 0.99
CA ARG A 23 -0.64 -9.43 -0.19
C ARG A 23 -1.72 -10.26 -0.87
N GLU A 24 -2.51 -11.02 -0.12
CA GLU A 24 -3.60 -11.83 -0.68
C GLU A 24 -4.69 -10.94 -1.28
N TYR A 25 -5.07 -9.84 -0.62
CA TYR A 25 -6.06 -8.92 -1.17
C TYR A 25 -5.60 -8.28 -2.48
N ALA A 26 -4.33 -7.86 -2.56
CA ALA A 26 -3.74 -7.37 -3.81
C ALA A 26 -3.79 -8.43 -4.92
N ALA A 27 -3.43 -9.68 -4.62
CA ALA A 27 -3.49 -10.76 -5.58
C ALA A 27 -4.92 -11.04 -6.07
N ARG A 28 -5.92 -10.96 -5.18
CA ARG A 28 -7.34 -11.11 -5.54
C ARG A 28 -7.85 -9.98 -6.43
N LEU A 29 -7.43 -8.73 -6.18
CA LEU A 29 -7.74 -7.58 -7.00
C LEU A 29 -7.15 -7.73 -8.41
N ALA A 30 -5.87 -8.10 -8.51
CA ALA A 30 -5.20 -8.34 -9.78
C ALA A 30 -5.91 -9.44 -10.59
N ARG A 31 -6.27 -10.56 -9.93
CA ARG A 31 -7.05 -11.65 -10.56
C ARG A 31 -8.44 -11.20 -11.05
N ALA A 32 -9.02 -10.18 -10.43
CA ALA A 32 -10.30 -9.59 -10.85
C ALA A 32 -10.16 -8.53 -11.95
N GLY A 33 -8.94 -8.31 -12.47
CA GLY A 33 -8.66 -7.33 -13.52
C GLY A 33 -8.55 -5.87 -13.03
N ILE A 34 -8.40 -5.66 -11.72
CA ILE A 34 -8.21 -4.32 -11.14
C ILE A 34 -6.75 -3.93 -11.26
N ASP A 35 -6.48 -2.68 -11.68
CA ASP A 35 -5.13 -2.11 -11.57
C ASP A 35 -4.78 -1.92 -10.10
N VAL A 36 -3.79 -2.67 -9.63
CA VAL A 36 -3.40 -2.70 -8.24
C VAL A 36 -1.89 -2.59 -8.09
N THR A 37 -1.46 -1.64 -7.25
CA THR A 37 -0.09 -1.54 -6.79
C THR A 37 -0.01 -2.02 -5.34
N TYR A 38 0.80 -3.03 -5.07
CA TYR A 38 1.13 -3.48 -3.73
C TYR A 38 2.57 -3.13 -3.39
N ARG A 39 2.78 -2.56 -2.20
CA ARG A 39 4.11 -2.16 -1.71
C ARG A 39 4.30 -2.59 -0.26
N GLU A 40 5.38 -3.32 0.01
CA GLU A 40 5.82 -3.64 1.37
C GLU A 40 6.86 -2.63 1.85
N GLU A 41 6.60 -1.95 2.96
CA GLU A 41 7.53 -0.99 3.55
C GLU A 41 8.64 -1.69 4.34
N PRO A 42 9.91 -1.59 3.89
CA PRO A 42 11.02 -2.27 4.54
C PRO A 42 11.18 -1.80 5.98
N GLN A 43 11.44 -2.76 6.87
CA GLN A 43 11.72 -2.52 8.29
C GLN A 43 10.61 -1.79 9.07
N MET A 44 9.39 -1.66 8.50
CA MET A 44 8.26 -1.02 9.18
C MET A 44 7.44 -2.03 9.99
N ILE A 45 6.85 -1.55 11.09
CA ILE A 45 5.85 -2.25 11.90
C ILE A 45 4.44 -1.71 11.59
N HIS A 46 3.43 -2.41 12.11
CA HIS A 46 2.04 -1.94 12.04
C HIS A 46 1.90 -0.49 12.53
N GLY A 47 1.19 0.34 11.76
CA GLY A 47 0.95 1.75 12.11
C GLY A 47 2.13 2.71 11.84
N TRP A 48 3.13 2.32 11.05
CA TRP A 48 4.33 3.12 10.74
C TRP A 48 4.08 4.56 10.25
N LEU A 49 2.93 4.85 9.64
CA LEU A 49 2.56 6.21 9.20
C LEU A 49 2.56 7.24 10.34
N ARG A 50 2.38 6.80 11.60
CA ARG A 50 2.48 7.66 12.79
C ARG A 50 3.90 8.21 12.97
N ALA A 51 4.92 7.48 12.52
CA ALA A 51 6.32 7.86 12.62
C ALA A 51 6.85 8.60 11.37
N ARG A 52 5.99 8.99 10.41
CA ARG A 52 6.42 9.64 9.14
C ARG A 52 7.25 10.91 9.30
N HIS A 53 7.22 11.55 10.47
CA HIS A 53 7.99 12.75 10.80
C HIS A 53 9.17 12.48 11.76
N MET A 54 9.40 11.21 12.13
CA MET A 54 10.37 10.78 13.14
C MET A 54 11.31 9.66 12.63
N SER A 55 10.99 9.03 11.50
CA SER A 55 11.76 7.94 10.90
C SER A 55 11.92 8.17 9.40
N ASP A 56 13.16 8.12 8.90
CA ASP A 56 13.46 8.31 7.48
C ASP A 56 12.80 7.24 6.59
N GLY A 57 12.74 6.00 7.10
CA GLY A 57 12.04 4.90 6.41
C GLY A 57 10.55 5.18 6.29
N ALA A 58 9.91 5.63 7.36
CA ALA A 58 8.51 6.02 7.35
C ALA A 58 8.25 7.27 6.48
N ALA A 59 9.14 8.26 6.50
CA ALA A 59 9.05 9.43 5.63
C ALA A 59 9.10 9.03 4.14
N THR A 60 9.99 8.10 3.80
CA THR A 60 10.13 7.55 2.45
C THR A 60 8.88 6.80 2.02
N GLY A 61 8.35 5.88 2.85
CA GLY A 61 7.09 5.19 2.57
C GLY A 61 5.92 6.16 2.39
N PHE A 62 5.85 7.20 3.22
CA PHE A 62 4.81 8.22 3.12
C PHE A 62 4.88 8.99 1.80
N LYS A 63 6.08 9.32 1.31
CA LYS A 63 6.26 9.92 -0.01
C LYS A 63 5.69 9.04 -1.13
N PHE A 64 5.95 7.73 -1.11
CA PHE A 64 5.40 6.80 -2.10
C PHE A 64 3.87 6.77 -2.09
N LEU A 65 3.26 6.81 -0.91
CA LEU A 65 1.81 6.88 -0.75
C LEU A 65 1.25 8.19 -1.34
N CYS A 66 1.86 9.34 -1.05
CA CYS A 66 1.46 10.61 -1.65
C CYS A 66 1.59 10.61 -3.18
N ASP A 67 2.68 10.05 -3.71
CA ASP A 67 2.90 9.97 -5.15
C ASP A 67 1.88 9.05 -5.83
N ALA A 68 1.45 7.97 -5.16
CA ALA A 68 0.38 7.10 -5.65
C ALA A 68 -0.96 7.84 -5.73
N ILE A 69 -1.33 8.58 -4.67
CA ILE A 69 -2.55 9.40 -4.67
C ILE A 69 -2.52 10.43 -5.80
N ARG A 70 -1.39 11.12 -6.00
CA ARG A 70 -1.26 12.10 -7.09
C ARG A 70 -1.47 11.49 -8.47
N ARG A 71 -0.94 10.29 -8.72
CA ARG A 71 -1.16 9.58 -9.99
C ARG A 71 -2.63 9.24 -10.18
N MET A 72 -3.25 8.63 -9.17
CA MET A 72 -4.65 8.21 -9.21
C MET A 72 -5.63 9.38 -9.33
N ALA A 73 -5.28 10.56 -8.80
CA ALA A 73 -6.11 11.75 -8.91
C ALA A 73 -5.94 12.52 -10.23
N ALA A 74 -4.93 12.17 -11.04
CA ALA A 74 -4.68 12.77 -12.34
C ALA A 74 -5.36 12.03 -13.50
N GLU A 75 -5.95 10.87 -13.21
CA GLU A 75 -6.76 10.03 -14.11
C GLU A 75 -8.25 10.38 -14.01
#